data_AF-A0A2V8CMJ6-F1
#
_entry.id   AF-A0A2V8CMJ6-F1
#
_cell.length_a   1.000
_cell.length_b   1.000
_cell.length_c   1.000
_cell.angle_alpha   90.00
_cell.angle_beta   90.00
_cell.angle_gamma   90.00
#
_symmetry.space_group_name_H-M   'P 1'
#
loop_
_entity.id
_entity.type
_entity.pdbx_description
1 polymer ?
#
loop_
_entity_poly.entity_id
_entity_poly.type
_entity_poly.pdbx_seq_one_letter_code
_entity_poly.pdbx_strand_id
1 'polypeptide(L)'
;MANVSPRGTWESQTMSGHSKNAPSTVKGVDERARLAHIRTLWEQLARLRENSIEYKAMVRQIRKEADAFSKAVESRTSKDKGKE
;
A
#
# COMPACT_ATOMS: atom_id res chain seq x y z
N MET A 1 10.31 -25.87 56.00
CA MET A 1 10.65 -24.43 55.80
C MET A 1 11.36 -24.29 54.47
N ALA A 2 10.75 -23.58 53.52
CA ALA A 2 11.33 -22.84 52.38
C ALA A 2 10.19 -22.55 51.37
N ASN A 3 9.34 -21.58 51.72
CA ASN A 3 8.32 -21.02 50.83
C ASN A 3 8.93 -19.73 50.25
N VAL A 4 9.26 -19.75 48.96
CA VAL A 4 9.79 -18.58 48.24
C VAL A 4 8.66 -17.91 47.46
N SER A 5 8.62 -16.59 47.63
CA SER A 5 7.49 -15.68 47.47
C SER A 5 6.81 -15.61 46.09
N PRO A 6 5.54 -15.14 46.08
CA PRO A 6 4.72 -14.93 44.89
C PRO A 6 4.97 -13.53 44.30
N ARG A 7 5.21 -13.42 42.98
CA ARG A 7 5.21 -12.11 42.32
C ARG A 7 5.11 -12.24 40.80
N GLY A 8 4.01 -11.76 40.23
CA GLY A 8 3.86 -11.67 38.78
C GLY A 8 2.40 -11.73 38.35
N THR A 9 1.63 -10.73 38.74
CA THR A 9 0.30 -10.39 38.25
C THR A 9 0.22 -10.51 36.73
N TRP A 10 -0.71 -11.32 36.22
CA TRP A 10 -1.14 -11.33 34.82
C TRP A 10 -2.01 -10.08 34.58
N GLU A 11 -1.37 -8.91 34.56
CA GLU A 11 -2.03 -7.65 34.24
C GLU A 11 -2.07 -7.47 32.71
N SER A 12 -3.24 -7.78 32.17
CA SER A 12 -3.96 -6.90 31.24
C SER A 12 -3.15 -6.36 30.06
N GLN A 13 -2.86 -7.22 29.09
CA GLN A 13 -2.49 -6.78 27.74
C GLN A 13 -3.74 -6.16 27.10
N THR A 14 -3.86 -4.84 27.20
CA THR A 14 -4.85 -4.05 26.46
C THR A 14 -4.49 -4.08 24.98
N MET A 15 -5.06 -5.05 24.25
CA MET A 15 -5.08 -5.06 22.79
C MET A 15 -6.05 -3.98 22.30
N SER A 16 -5.61 -2.73 22.33
CA SER A 16 -6.27 -1.63 21.61
C SER A 16 -5.24 -0.54 21.30
N GLY A 17 -4.72 -0.60 20.09
CA GLY A 17 -3.77 0.37 19.57
C GLY A 17 -3.53 0.14 18.10
N HIS A 18 -4.59 0.30 17.30
CA HIS A 18 -4.55 0.63 15.88
C HIS A 18 -3.22 0.34 15.16
N SER A 19 -3.17 -0.81 14.49
CA SER A 19 -2.25 -1.02 13.37
C SER A 19 -2.56 0.03 12.30
N LYS A 20 -1.93 1.18 12.44
CA LYS A 20 -1.81 2.26 11.46
C LYS A 20 -0.33 2.58 11.33
N ASN A 21 0.49 1.56 11.11
CA ASN A 21 1.71 1.75 10.34
C ASN A 21 1.29 2.02 8.89
N ALA A 22 0.69 3.20 8.66
CA ALA A 22 0.78 3.83 7.38
C ALA A 22 2.25 4.29 7.30
N PRO A 23 3.09 3.67 6.46
CA PRO A 23 4.42 4.23 6.24
C PRO A 23 4.19 5.64 5.71
N SER A 24 4.64 6.63 6.48
CA SER A 24 4.72 8.02 6.05
C SER A 24 5.68 8.07 4.87
N THR A 25 5.16 7.83 3.67
CA THR A 25 5.96 7.68 2.48
C THR A 25 6.59 9.02 2.12
N VAL A 26 7.92 9.01 2.07
CA VAL A 26 8.72 9.96 1.31
C VAL A 26 8.12 9.99 -0.10
N LYS A 27 7.37 11.04 -0.47
CA LYS A 27 6.45 11.05 -1.62
C LYS A 27 7.03 10.57 -2.96
N GLY A 28 8.34 10.70 -3.18
CA GLY A 28 9.01 10.18 -4.39
C GLY A 28 9.34 8.68 -4.36
N VAL A 29 9.46 8.07 -3.18
CA VAL A 29 9.61 6.62 -3.00
C VAL A 29 8.27 5.92 -3.28
N ASP A 30 7.15 6.58 -2.96
CA ASP A 30 5.80 6.07 -3.23
C ASP A 30 5.56 5.85 -4.72
N GLU A 31 5.91 6.84 -5.55
CA GLU A 31 5.68 6.79 -7.00
C GLU A 31 6.46 5.67 -7.68
N ARG A 32 7.73 5.53 -7.32
CA ARG A 32 8.59 4.49 -7.90
C ARG A 32 8.11 3.10 -7.50
N ALA A 33 7.67 2.94 -6.25
CA ALA A 33 7.04 1.71 -5.78
C ALA A 33 5.70 1.44 -6.50
N ARG A 34 4.90 2.48 -6.75
CA ARG A 34 3.61 2.38 -7.45
C ARG A 34 3.78 2.03 -8.93
N LEU A 35 4.79 2.58 -9.60
CA LEU A 35 5.15 2.19 -10.96
C LEU A 35 5.66 0.74 -11.02
N ALA A 36 6.49 0.32 -10.05
CA ALA A 36 6.92 -1.07 -9.95
C ALA A 36 5.72 -2.01 -9.75
N HIS A 37 4.76 -1.63 -8.91
CA HIS A 37 3.52 -2.38 -8.70
C HIS A 37 2.71 -2.52 -10.00
N ILE A 38 2.46 -1.42 -10.73
CA ILE A 38 1.75 -1.44 -12.01
C ILE A 38 2.46 -2.35 -13.01
N ARG A 39 3.80 -2.30 -13.07
CA ARG A 39 4.58 -3.19 -13.95
C ARG A 39 4.38 -4.66 -13.59
N THR A 40 4.44 -5.02 -12.31
CA THR A 40 4.21 -6.39 -11.85
C THR A 40 2.81 -6.89 -12.20
N LEU A 41 1.79 -6.04 -12.12
CA LEU A 41 0.43 -6.40 -12.55
C LEU A 41 0.36 -6.70 -14.04
N TRP A 42 1.07 -5.96 -14.90
CA TRP A 42 1.16 -6.25 -16.33
C TRP A 42 1.86 -7.59 -16.61
N GLU A 43 2.93 -7.90 -15.87
CA GLU A 43 3.64 -9.18 -16.00
C GLU A 43 2.78 -10.36 -15.57
N GLN A 44 1.93 -10.19 -14.55
CA GLN A 44 0.95 -11.19 -14.14
C GLN A 44 -0.17 -11.33 -15.19
N LEU A 45 -0.64 -10.20 -15.74
CA LEU A 45 -1.67 -10.19 -16.77
C LEU A 45 -1.22 -10.95 -18.02
N ALA A 46 0.04 -10.79 -18.42
CA ALA A 46 0.62 -11.49 -19.57
C ALA A 46 0.65 -13.02 -19.42
N ARG A 47 0.54 -13.54 -18.19
CA ARG A 47 0.47 -14.98 -17.90
C ARG A 47 -0.97 -15.52 -17.91
N LEU A 48 -1.96 -14.63 -17.86
CA LEU A 48 -3.37 -15.00 -17.84
C LEU A 48 -3.90 -15.14 -19.26
N ARG A 49 -4.85 -16.06 -19.46
CA ARG A 49 -5.59 -16.16 -20.72
C ARG A 49 -6.53 -14.96 -20.86
N GLU A 50 -6.51 -14.33 -22.02
CA GLU A 50 -7.25 -13.09 -22.33
C GLU A 50 -8.77 -13.18 -22.06
N ASN A 51 -9.35 -14.37 -22.21
CA ASN A 51 -10.78 -14.62 -21.98
C ASN A 51 -11.14 -15.00 -20.53
N SER A 52 -10.17 -15.10 -19.62
CA SER A 52 -10.44 -15.37 -18.21
C SER A 52 -11.12 -14.17 -17.53
N ILE A 53 -12.01 -14.48 -16.59
CA ILE A 53 -12.61 -13.48 -15.69
C ILE A 53 -11.50 -12.76 -14.90
N GLU A 54 -10.44 -13.48 -14.53
CA GLU A 54 -9.29 -12.94 -13.80
C GLU A 54 -8.50 -11.95 -14.65
N TYR A 55 -8.33 -12.21 -15.95
CA TYR A 55 -7.69 -11.26 -16.88
C TYR A 55 -8.48 -9.95 -16.93
N LYS A 56 -9.80 -10.02 -17.10
CA LYS A 56 -10.67 -8.83 -17.12
C LYS A 56 -10.68 -8.08 -15.78
N ALA A 57 -10.59 -8.79 -14.65
CA ALA A 57 -10.48 -8.17 -13.33
C ALA A 57 -9.13 -7.43 -13.18
N MET A 58 -8.05 -8.06 -13.60
CA MET A 58 -6.70 -7.51 -13.51
C MET A 58 -6.51 -6.30 -14.43
N VAL A 59 -7.06 -6.32 -15.66
CA VAL A 59 -7.09 -5.12 -16.53
C VAL A 59 -7.79 -3.94 -15.85
N ARG A 60 -8.92 -4.18 -15.17
CA ARG A 60 -9.64 -3.12 -14.45
C ARG A 60 -8.83 -2.56 -13.29
N GLN A 61 -8.13 -3.42 -12.55
CA GLN A 61 -7.24 -2.99 -11.47
C GLN A 61 -6.09 -2.13 -12.00
N ILE A 62 -5.39 -2.59 -13.04
CA ILE A 62 -4.31 -1.85 -13.70
C ILE A 62 -4.79 -0.47 -14.15
N ARG A 63 -5.96 -0.39 -14.80
CA ARG A 63 -6.53 0.89 -15.23
C ARG A 63 -6.79 1.84 -14.06
N LYS A 64 -7.35 1.34 -12.96
CA LYS A 64 -7.64 2.15 -11.78
C LYS A 64 -6.36 2.69 -11.13
N GLU A 65 -5.31 1.86 -11.06
CA GLU A 65 -4.03 2.28 -10.49
C GLU A 65 -3.27 3.26 -11.39
N ALA A 66 -3.30 3.05 -12.72
CA ALA A 66 -2.71 3.97 -13.68
C ALA A 66 -3.42 5.33 -13.71
N ASP A 67 -4.76 5.37 -13.62
CA ASP A 67 -5.54 6.61 -13.52
C ASP A 67 -5.22 7.36 -12.22
N ALA A 68 -5.19 6.67 -11.08
CA ALA A 68 -4.83 7.27 -9.80
C ALA A 68 -3.39 7.83 -9.81
N PHE A 69 -2.45 7.12 -10.45
CA PHE A 69 -1.08 7.59 -10.63
C PHE A 69 -1.04 8.84 -11.52
N SER A 70 -1.71 8.82 -12.67
CA SER A 70 -1.76 9.96 -13.61
C SER A 70 -2.30 11.21 -12.92
N LYS A 71 -3.42 11.10 -12.19
CA LYS A 71 -3.99 12.20 -11.41
C LYS A 71 -3.05 12.72 -10.32
N ALA A 72 -2.33 11.83 -9.65
CA ALA A 72 -1.35 12.21 -8.62
C ALA A 72 -0.14 12.95 -9.21
N VAL A 73 0.25 12.62 -10.44
CA VAL A 73 1.31 13.33 -11.18
C VAL A 73 0.81 14.69 -11.69
N GLU A 74 -0.36 14.72 -12.36
CA GLU A 74 -0.98 15.95 -12.88
C GLU A 74 -1.26 16.99 -11.78
N SER A 75 -1.74 16.53 -10.62
CA SER A 75 -1.98 17.40 -9.46
C SER A 75 -0.70 18.04 -8.91
N ARG A 76 0.47 17.45 -9.19
CA ARG A 76 1.77 18.03 -8.80
C ARG A 76 2.30 18.98 -9.86
N THR A 77 2.19 18.66 -11.14
CA THR A 77 2.63 19.56 -12.22
C THR A 77 1.82 20.86 -12.26
N SER A 78 0.55 20.83 -11.85
CA SER A 78 -0.29 22.04 -11.77
C SER A 78 0.01 22.91 -10.55
N LYS A 79 0.63 22.37 -9.50
CA LYS A 79 0.96 23.11 -8.26
C LYS A 79 2.31 23.82 -8.31
N ASP A 80 3.14 23.46 -9.29
CA ASP A 80 4.48 24.02 -9.49
C ASP A 80 4.48 25.33 -10.33
N LYS A 81 3.39 25.60 -11.07
CA LYS A 81 3.24 26.82 -11.91
C LYS A 81 2.78 28.08 -11.16
N GLY A 82 2.85 28.09 -9.84
CA GLY A 82 2.30 29.15 -8.97
C GLY A 82 3.33 30.06 -8.31
N LYS A 83 4.53 30.21 -8.88
CA LYS A 83 5.52 31.21 -8.49
C LYS A 83 6.23 31.76 -9.72
N GLU A 84 5.61 32.73 -10.37
CA GLU A 84 6.32 33.78 -11.10
C GLU A 84 5.67 35.11 -10.75
#